data_AF-A0A7C9EKH9-F1
#
_entry.id   AF-A0A7C9EKH9-F1
#
_cell.length_a   1.000
_cell.length_b   1.000
_cell.length_c   1.000
_cell.angle_alpha   90.00
_cell.angle_beta   90.00
_cell.angle_gamma   90.00
#
_symmetry.space_group_name_H-M   'P 1'
#
loop_
_entity.id
_entity.type
_entity.pdbx_description
1 polymer ?
#
loop_
_entity_poly.entity_id
_entity_poly.type
_entity_poly.pdbx_seq_one_letter_code
_entity_poly.pdbx_strand_id
1 'polypeptide(L)'
;FNSATFAVNSPYFMAQNITFKNTTPVPPPGAVGKQAVAFRISADTAAFVGCKFLGAQDTLYDHVGRHYYKDCYIEGSVDFIFGNGLSLFEVEGLNEISQMRIYRALSAVPNSARAFLACPIARR
;
A
#
# COMPACT_ATOMS: atom_id res chain seq x y z
N PHE A 1 10.50 9.85 5.41
CA PHE A 1 9.31 10.59 5.89
C PHE A 1 8.85 11.71 4.97
N ASN A 2 9.73 12.47 4.30
CA ASN A 2 9.35 13.74 3.66
C ASN A 2 8.88 13.64 2.19
N SER A 3 8.87 12.46 1.57
CA SER A 3 8.45 12.31 0.17
C SER A 3 6.97 11.94 -0.02
N ALA A 4 6.21 11.81 1.07
CA ALA A 4 4.80 11.43 1.01
C ALA A 4 3.93 12.55 0.43
N THR A 5 3.18 12.27 -0.66
CA THR A 5 2.17 13.20 -1.18
C THR A 5 1.09 13.48 -0.14
N PHE A 6 0.66 12.44 0.59
CA PHE A 6 -0.32 12.55 1.65
C PHE A 6 0.12 11.73 2.86
N ALA A 7 0.03 12.32 4.04
CA ALA A 7 0.51 11.71 5.27
C ALA A 7 -0.50 11.87 6.41
N VAL A 8 -0.83 10.76 7.06
CA VAL A 8 -1.81 10.70 8.14
C VAL A 8 -1.15 10.25 9.43
N ASN A 9 -1.35 11.03 10.49
CA ASN A 9 -0.91 10.71 11.86
C ASN A 9 -2.10 10.65 12.86
N SER A 10 -3.35 10.64 12.37
CA SER A 10 -4.56 10.64 13.21
C SER A 10 -5.16 9.24 13.31
N PRO A 11 -5.43 8.72 14.52
CA PRO A 11 -6.18 7.48 14.70
C PRO A 11 -7.58 7.57 14.09
N TYR A 12 -8.18 6.42 13.77
CA TYR A 12 -9.53 6.32 13.21
C TYR A 12 -9.72 7.01 11.84
N PHE A 13 -8.62 7.29 11.13
CA PHE A 13 -8.71 7.86 9.79
C PHE A 13 -9.39 6.88 8.82
N MET A 14 -10.34 7.39 8.05
CA MET A 14 -11.03 6.64 7.02
C MET A 14 -10.94 7.36 5.68
N ALA A 15 -10.70 6.60 4.63
CA ALA A 15 -10.77 7.08 3.26
C ALA A 15 -11.58 6.10 2.39
N GLN A 16 -12.35 6.65 1.48
CA GLN A 16 -13.18 5.88 0.57
C GLN A 16 -13.15 6.48 -0.83
N ASN A 17 -13.04 5.63 -1.85
CA ASN A 17 -13.16 5.99 -3.28
C ASN A 17 -12.27 7.17 -3.72
N ILE A 18 -11.08 7.28 -3.12
CA ILE A 18 -10.11 8.33 -3.42
C ILE A 18 -8.80 7.75 -3.94
N THR A 19 -8.13 8.48 -4.83
CA THR A 19 -6.82 8.11 -5.38
C THR A 19 -5.73 8.99 -4.79
N PHE A 20 -4.72 8.38 -4.18
CA PHE A 20 -3.47 9.00 -3.76
C PHE A 20 -2.38 8.65 -4.77
N LYS A 21 -1.76 9.64 -5.40
CA LYS A 21 -0.76 9.44 -6.45
C LYS A 21 0.50 10.24 -6.19
N ASN A 22 1.65 9.59 -6.33
CA ASN A 22 2.94 10.25 -6.51
C ASN A 22 3.34 10.15 -7.98
N THR A 23 3.57 11.30 -8.65
CA THR A 23 3.89 11.37 -10.08
C THR A 23 5.39 11.33 -10.38
N THR A 24 6.23 11.07 -9.37
CA THR A 24 7.67 10.95 -9.58
C THR A 24 7.97 9.81 -10.56
N PRO A 25 8.77 10.05 -11.62
CA PRO A 25 9.08 9.02 -12.60
C PRO A 25 9.90 7.89 -11.98
N VAL A 26 9.80 6.70 -12.58
CA VAL A 26 10.58 5.52 -12.17
C VAL A 26 12.07 5.86 -12.27
N PRO A 27 12.84 5.71 -11.18
CA PRO A 27 14.25 6.06 -11.20
C PRO A 27 15.07 5.06 -12.03
N PRO A 28 16.21 5.48 -12.60
CA PRO A 28 17.15 4.56 -13.24
C PRO A 28 17.66 3.49 -12.26
N PRO A 29 18.07 2.29 -12.76
CA PRO A 29 18.70 1.28 -11.93
C PRO A 29 19.91 1.84 -11.15
N GLY A 30 19.98 1.57 -9.85
CA GLY A 30 21.08 2.01 -8.98
C GLY A 30 20.97 3.44 -8.43
N ALA A 31 19.89 4.16 -8.71
CA ALA A 31 19.68 5.49 -8.15
C ALA A 31 19.40 5.42 -6.62
N VAL A 32 20.14 6.20 -5.85
CA VAL A 32 20.00 6.29 -4.39
C VAL A 32 19.05 7.44 -4.01
N GLY A 33 18.23 7.23 -2.98
CA GLY A 33 17.41 8.30 -2.40
C GLY A 33 16.19 8.71 -3.25
N LYS A 34 15.62 7.77 -4.03
CA LYS A 34 14.49 8.02 -4.93
C LYS A 34 13.14 7.55 -4.38
N GLN A 35 12.97 7.59 -3.05
CA GLN A 35 11.71 7.24 -2.41
C GLN A 35 10.60 8.20 -2.84
N ALA A 36 9.50 7.69 -3.39
CA ALA A 36 8.40 8.47 -3.92
C ALA A 36 7.06 8.00 -3.34
N VAL A 37 6.86 8.28 -2.05
CA VAL A 37 5.69 7.81 -1.30
C VAL A 37 4.42 8.53 -1.78
N ALA A 38 3.41 7.77 -2.19
CA ALA A 38 2.10 8.31 -2.52
C ALA A 38 1.27 8.55 -1.26
N PHE A 39 1.35 7.62 -0.31
CA PHE A 39 0.57 7.70 0.92
C PHE A 39 1.33 7.12 2.10
N ARG A 40 1.30 7.81 3.25
CA ARG A 40 1.81 7.33 4.53
C ARG A 40 0.71 7.34 5.59
N ILE A 41 0.57 6.24 6.32
CA ILE A 41 -0.27 6.15 7.52
C ILE A 41 0.58 5.78 8.73
N SER A 42 0.42 6.53 9.82
CA SER A 42 1.12 6.31 11.09
C SER A 42 0.17 6.57 12.25
N ALA A 43 -0.87 5.75 12.32
CA ALA A 43 -1.91 5.89 13.33
C ALA A 43 -2.69 4.59 13.49
N ASP A 44 -3.28 4.35 14.65
CA ASP A 44 -4.01 3.12 14.87
C ASP A 44 -5.46 3.17 14.37
N THR A 45 -5.99 2.00 13.98
CA THR A 45 -7.38 1.81 13.54
C THR A 45 -7.75 2.63 12.30
N ALA A 46 -6.97 2.56 11.22
CA ALA A 46 -7.30 3.23 9.96
C ALA A 46 -8.00 2.28 8.96
N ALA A 47 -8.88 2.82 8.12
CA ALA A 47 -9.58 2.03 7.10
C ALA A 47 -9.59 2.73 5.73
N PHE A 48 -9.44 1.91 4.67
CA PHE A 48 -9.39 2.33 3.28
C PHE A 48 -10.31 1.44 2.46
N VAL A 49 -11.29 2.01 1.76
CA VAL A 49 -12.29 1.25 1.00
C VAL A 49 -12.38 1.77 -0.43
N GLY A 50 -12.11 0.93 -1.43
CA GLY A 50 -12.15 1.35 -2.83
C GLY A 50 -11.08 2.41 -3.20
N CYS A 51 -10.04 2.57 -2.36
CA CYS A 51 -9.00 3.55 -2.57
C CYS A 51 -7.97 3.09 -3.61
N LYS A 52 -7.30 4.04 -4.26
CA LYS A 52 -6.16 3.75 -5.14
C LYS A 52 -4.89 4.41 -4.63
N PHE A 53 -3.78 3.70 -4.65
CA PHE A 53 -2.46 4.19 -4.27
C PHE A 53 -1.50 3.96 -5.43
N LEU A 54 -1.04 5.04 -6.06
CA LEU A 54 -0.31 4.99 -7.33
C LEU A 54 1.07 5.63 -7.17
N GLY A 55 2.12 4.91 -7.52
CA GLY A 55 3.49 5.41 -7.43
C GLY A 55 4.50 4.53 -8.16
N ALA A 56 5.77 4.76 -7.87
CA ALA A 56 6.88 3.96 -8.37
C ALA A 56 7.52 3.20 -7.20
N GLN A 57 8.67 3.66 -6.70
CA GLN A 57 9.31 3.10 -5.52
C GLN A 57 8.65 3.65 -4.24
N ASP A 58 8.44 2.77 -3.24
CA ASP A 58 7.92 3.13 -1.92
C ASP A 58 6.49 3.71 -1.94
N THR A 59 5.58 3.23 -2.80
CA THR A 59 4.24 3.82 -3.00
C THR A 59 3.41 3.98 -1.72
N LEU A 60 3.20 2.92 -0.96
CA LEU A 60 2.39 2.90 0.27
C LEU A 60 3.29 2.65 1.48
N TYR A 61 3.48 3.69 2.29
CA TYR A 61 4.19 3.59 3.56
C TYR A 61 3.21 3.30 4.70
N ASP A 62 2.97 2.00 4.89
CA ASP A 62 2.20 1.43 5.99
C ASP A 62 3.02 1.39 7.29
N HIS A 63 3.29 2.58 7.84
CA HIS A 63 4.38 2.78 8.80
C HIS A 63 4.14 2.10 10.16
N VAL A 64 3.03 2.39 10.83
CA VAL A 64 2.71 1.84 12.17
C VAL A 64 1.23 1.99 12.48
N GLY A 65 0.66 1.00 13.17
CA GLY A 65 -0.76 0.94 13.55
C GLY A 65 -1.47 -0.28 12.99
N ARG A 66 -2.76 -0.44 13.28
CA ARG A 66 -3.63 -1.44 12.66
C ARG A 66 -4.42 -0.80 11.52
N HIS A 67 -4.30 -1.33 10.31
CA HIS A 67 -5.01 -0.77 9.16
C HIS A 67 -5.79 -1.83 8.38
N TYR A 68 -6.87 -1.39 7.76
CA TYR A 68 -7.73 -2.22 6.95
C TYR A 68 -7.87 -1.64 5.56
N TYR A 69 -7.60 -2.45 4.54
CA TYR A 69 -7.70 -2.09 3.13
C TYR A 69 -8.70 -3.03 2.46
N LYS A 70 -9.86 -2.53 2.06
CA LYS A 70 -10.88 -3.29 1.32
C LYS A 70 -11.00 -2.78 -0.11
N ASP A 71 -10.94 -3.69 -1.09
CA ASP A 71 -11.13 -3.40 -2.51
C ASP A 71 -10.25 -2.24 -3.03
N CYS A 72 -9.04 -2.14 -2.48
CA CYS A 72 -8.08 -1.11 -2.85
C CYS A 72 -7.20 -1.56 -4.02
N TYR A 73 -6.76 -0.60 -4.83
CA TYR A 73 -5.78 -0.82 -5.90
C TYR A 73 -4.45 -0.17 -5.51
N ILE A 74 -3.35 -0.93 -5.54
CA ILE A 74 -2.01 -0.42 -5.20
C ILE A 74 -1.06 -0.71 -6.36
N GLU A 75 -0.39 0.31 -6.86
CA GLU A 75 0.53 0.25 -7.99
C GLU A 75 1.92 0.81 -7.61
N GLY A 76 2.97 0.05 -7.92
CA GLY A 76 4.35 0.48 -7.78
C GLY A 76 5.36 -0.52 -8.35
N SER A 77 6.64 -0.22 -8.16
CA SER A 77 7.75 -1.01 -8.70
C SER A 77 8.53 -1.77 -7.63
N VAL A 78 9.25 -1.07 -6.75
CA VAL A 78 10.12 -1.63 -5.70
C VAL A 78 9.59 -1.20 -4.34
N ASP A 79 9.50 -2.14 -3.39
CA ASP A 79 9.04 -1.91 -2.01
C ASP A 79 7.75 -1.08 -1.92
N PHE A 80 6.83 -1.28 -2.88
CA PHE A 80 5.68 -0.41 -3.07
C PHE A 80 4.62 -0.50 -1.96
N ILE A 81 4.71 -1.51 -1.08
CA ILE A 81 4.07 -1.54 0.23
C ILE A 81 5.18 -1.86 1.24
N PHE A 82 5.40 -0.99 2.22
CA PHE A 82 6.46 -1.17 3.21
C PHE A 82 6.10 -0.51 4.54
N GLY A 83 6.76 -0.94 5.62
CA GLY A 83 6.59 -0.40 6.97
C GLY A 83 6.36 -1.49 8.01
N ASN A 84 5.80 -1.10 9.16
CA ASN A 84 5.61 -1.97 10.33
C ASN A 84 4.17 -1.93 10.85
N GLY A 85 3.20 -1.60 9.98
CA GLY A 85 1.77 -1.70 10.27
C GLY A 85 1.31 -3.16 10.36
N LEU A 86 0.32 -3.41 11.22
CA LEU A 86 -0.43 -4.66 11.25
C LEU A 86 -1.68 -4.51 10.39
N SER A 87 -1.56 -4.87 9.11
CA SER A 87 -2.58 -4.54 8.11
C SER A 87 -3.28 -5.77 7.53
N LEU A 88 -4.56 -5.59 7.21
CA LEU A 88 -5.37 -6.57 6.50
C LEU A 88 -5.78 -6.00 5.14
N PHE A 89 -5.51 -6.77 4.07
CA PHE A 89 -5.88 -6.43 2.70
C PHE A 89 -6.97 -7.41 2.20
N GLU A 90 -8.21 -6.96 2.19
CA GLU A 90 -9.37 -7.73 1.73
C GLU A 90 -9.70 -7.41 0.26
N VAL A 91 -9.96 -8.46 -0.52
CA VAL A 91 -10.31 -8.37 -1.94
C VAL A 91 -11.60 -9.17 -2.16
N GLU A 92 -12.68 -8.54 -2.59
CA GLU A 92 -13.89 -9.26 -3.00
C GLU A 92 -13.87 -9.56 -4.51
N GLY A 93 -14.11 -10.83 -4.86
CA GLY A 93 -14.10 -11.33 -6.23
C GLY A 93 -15.51 -11.51 -6.79
N LEU A 94 -15.87 -10.70 -7.78
CA LEU A 94 -16.90 -11.04 -8.75
C LEU A 94 -16.39 -10.65 -10.15
N ASN A 95 -16.20 -11.68 -10.96
CA ASN A 95 -15.85 -11.67 -12.38
C ASN A 95 -14.41 -11.25 -12.69
N GLU A 96 -13.81 -12.00 -13.63
CA GLU A 96 -12.46 -11.82 -14.13
C GLU A 96 -12.12 -10.32 -14.31
N ILE A 97 -11.02 -9.87 -13.69
CA ILE A 97 -10.47 -8.48 -13.63
C ILE A 97 -10.74 -7.70 -12.31
N SER A 98 -10.92 -8.34 -11.14
CA SER A 98 -10.80 -7.62 -9.84
C SER A 98 -9.33 -7.49 -9.40
N GLN A 99 -8.70 -6.39 -9.82
CA GLN A 99 -7.27 -6.13 -9.79
C GLN A 99 -6.72 -5.73 -8.41
N MET A 100 -6.60 -6.66 -7.47
CA MET A 100 -5.45 -6.58 -6.56
C MET A 100 -4.25 -7.20 -7.30
N ARG A 101 -3.69 -6.48 -8.28
CA ARG A 101 -2.44 -6.90 -8.93
C ARG A 101 -1.25 -6.48 -8.08
N ILE A 102 -0.95 -7.28 -7.06
CA ILE A 102 0.35 -7.23 -6.37
C ILE A 102 1.41 -7.70 -7.39
N TYR A 103 1.96 -6.78 -8.18
CA TYR A 103 3.14 -7.07 -8.99
C TYR A 103 4.34 -7.17 -8.04
N ARG A 104 4.59 -8.39 -7.54
CA ARG A 104 5.71 -8.84 -6.68
C ARG A 104 5.75 -8.26 -5.26
N ALA A 105 5.04 -8.92 -4.35
CA ALA A 105 5.49 -9.11 -2.96
C ALA A 105 5.49 -10.62 -2.68
N LEU A 106 6.67 -11.21 -2.54
CA LEU A 106 6.86 -12.62 -2.19
C LEU A 106 6.38 -12.84 -0.75
N SER A 107 5.23 -13.50 -0.55
CA SER A 107 5.06 -14.78 0.19
C SER A 107 3.60 -15.06 0.63
N ALA A 108 3.04 -16.16 0.08
CA ALA A 108 1.85 -16.96 0.47
C ALA A 108 0.44 -16.34 0.24
N VAL A 109 -0.63 -17.02 -0.23
CA VAL A 109 -0.97 -18.46 -0.39
C VAL A 109 -2.06 -18.63 -1.51
N PRO A 110 -2.36 -19.87 -1.96
CA PRO A 110 -3.20 -20.20 -3.12
C PRO A 110 -4.72 -20.20 -2.84
N ASN A 111 -5.49 -20.03 -3.91
CA ASN A 111 -6.89 -20.44 -4.10
C ASN A 111 -7.83 -20.34 -2.87
N SER A 112 -8.19 -19.11 -2.49
CA SER A 112 -9.57 -18.68 -2.16
C SER A 112 -9.54 -17.28 -1.50
N ALA A 113 -9.90 -16.26 -2.28
CA ALA A 113 -10.51 -14.96 -1.90
C ALA A 113 -10.18 -14.23 -0.56
N ARG A 114 -9.06 -14.49 0.14
CA ARG A 114 -8.61 -13.68 1.30
C ARG A 114 -7.09 -13.64 1.38
N ALA A 115 -6.48 -12.50 1.04
CA ALA A 115 -5.04 -12.30 1.21
C ALA A 115 -4.75 -11.75 2.62
N PHE A 116 -4.39 -12.62 3.56
CA PHE A 116 -3.86 -12.20 4.86
C PHE A 116 -2.40 -11.80 4.70
N LEU A 117 -2.14 -10.54 4.35
CA LEU A 117 -0.80 -9.98 4.41
C LEU A 117 -0.53 -9.39 5.80
N ALA A 118 -0.47 -10.24 6.83
CA ALA A 118 0.10 -9.85 8.11
C ALA A 118 1.62 -9.84 7.96
N CYS A 119 2.16 -8.88 7.23
CA CYS A 119 3.58 -8.91 6.93
C CYS A 119 4.39 -8.04 7.87
N PRO A 120 5.46 -8.59 8.47
CA PRO A 120 6.68 -7.82 8.65
C PRO A 120 7.37 -7.74 7.27
N ILE A 121 6.87 -6.94 6.32
CA ILE A 121 7.55 -6.76 5.02
C ILE A 121 8.88 -6.03 5.30
N ALA A 122 9.98 -6.70 4.92
CA ALA A 122 11.33 -6.18 4.71
C ALA A 122 11.72 -4.92 5.50
N ARG A 123 12.41 -5.12 6.62
CA ARG A 123 13.26 -4.06 7.20
C ARG A 123 14.30 -3.66 6.16
N ARG A 124 14.40 -2.36 5.86
CA ARG A 124 15.71 -1.79 5.53
C ARG A 124 16.60 -1.82 6.76
#